data_AF-A0A8X7BDQ3-F1
#
_entry.id   AF-A0A8X7BDQ3-F1
#
_cell.length_a   1.000
_cell.length_b   1.000
_cell.length_c   1.000
_cell.angle_alpha   90.00
_cell.angle_beta   90.00
_cell.angle_gamma   90.00
#
_symmetry.space_group_name_H-M   'P 1'
#
loop_
_entity.id
_entity.type
_entity.pdbx_description
1 polymer ?
#
loop_
_entity_poly.entity_id
_entity_poly.type
_entity_poly.pdbx_seq_one_letter_code
_entity_poly.pdbx_strand_id
1 'polypeptide(L)' 'MRLTENFVKPSSYTLYFDNFFASIDLLKSLGEEGFGATGTIRENRINHEYPLEESMRKKESGLSDCILPEL' A
#
# COMPACT_ATOMS: atom_id res chain seq x y z
N MET A 1 12.17 -4.82 -9.15
CA MET A 1 10.81 -4.68 -9.72
C MET A 1 10.97 -4.23 -11.18
N ARG A 2 10.55 -4.99 -12.21
CA ARG A 2 11.03 -4.76 -13.60
C ARG A 2 10.59 -3.46 -14.28
N LEU A 3 9.37 -3.00 -13.99
CA LEU A 3 8.81 -1.81 -14.64
C LEU A 3 9.42 -0.49 -14.13
N THR A 4 10.13 -0.51 -13.01
CA THR A 4 10.76 0.68 -12.41
C THR A 4 12.27 0.78 -12.65
N GLU A 5 12.89 -0.20 -13.31
CA GLU A 5 14.36 -0.29 -13.43
C GLU A 5 15.01 0.90 -14.16
N ASN A 6 14.27 1.61 -15.01
CA ASN A 6 14.80 2.71 -15.82
C ASN A 6 14.55 4.12 -15.23
N PHE A 7 13.98 4.21 -14.03
CA PHE A 7 13.74 5.51 -13.40
C PHE A 7 15.02 6.06 -12.77
N VAL A 8 15.58 7.12 -13.36
CA VAL A 8 16.84 7.75 -12.92
C VAL A 8 16.73 8.37 -11.52
N LYS A 9 15.54 8.84 -11.13
CA LYS A 9 15.29 9.46 -9.81
C LYS A 9 13.93 8.99 -9.25
N PRO A 10 13.89 7.85 -8.55
CA PRO A 10 12.66 7.27 -7.99
C PRO A 10 11.81 8.25 -7.18
N SER A 11 12.45 9.10 -6.37
CA SER A 11 11.79 10.09 -5.51
C SER A 11 11.03 11.20 -6.24
N SER A 12 11.17 11.30 -7.57
CA SER A 12 10.40 12.25 -8.39
C SER A 12 9.07 11.66 -8.89
N TYR A 13 8.77 10.40 -8.55
CA TYR A 13 7.61 9.68 -9.03
C TYR A 13 6.79 9.10 -7.89
N THR A 14 5.48 9.12 -8.07
CA THR A 14 4.53 8.37 -7.25
C THR A 14 3.84 7.34 -8.13
N LEU A 15 3.89 6.08 -7.71
CA LEU A 15 3.32 4.95 -8.42
C LEU A 15 1.93 4.62 -7.84
N TYR A 16 0.96 4.41 -8.73
CA TYR A 16 -0.42 4.11 -8.36
C TYR A 16 -0.77 2.72 -8.88
N PHE A 17 -1.17 1.83 -7.96
CA PHE A 17 -1.48 0.44 -8.28
C PHE A 17 -2.97 0.15 -8.07
N ASP A 18 -3.58 -0.52 -9.04
CA ASP A 18 -4.86 -1.17 -8.82
C ASP A 18 -4.68 -2.47 -8.00
N ASN A 19 -5.79 -2.97 -7.48
CA ASN A 19 -5.93 -4.16 -6.64
C ASN A 19 -5.31 -5.45 -7.18
N PHE A 20 -4.96 -5.53 -8.47
CA PHE A 20 -4.34 -6.70 -9.04
C PHE A 20 -2.86 -6.81 -8.65
N PHE A 21 -2.14 -5.68 -8.70
CA PHE A 21 -0.69 -5.63 -8.46
C PHE A 21 -0.34 -5.18 -7.04
N ALA A 22 -1.22 -4.46 -6.35
CA ALA A 22 -0.93 -3.93 -5.04
C ALA A 22 -0.82 -5.04 -3.96
N SER A 23 0.25 -4.98 -3.18
CA SER A 23 0.44 -5.68 -1.92
C SER A 23 1.20 -4.79 -0.94
N ILE A 24 1.11 -5.08 0.36
CA ILE A 24 1.81 -4.27 1.38
C ILE A 24 3.33 -4.37 1.18
N ASP A 25 3.84 -5.57 0.93
CA ASP A 25 5.27 -5.80 0.72
C ASP A 25 5.79 -5.06 -0.52
N LEU A 26 5.00 -5.03 -1.61
CA LEU A 26 5.36 -4.24 -2.80
C LEU A 26 5.50 -2.75 -2.47
N LEU A 27 4.54 -2.19 -1.73
CA LEU A 27 4.56 -0.76 -1.37
C LEU A 27 5.74 -0.45 -0.44
N LYS A 28 6.09 -1.34 0.49
CA LYS A 28 7.28 -1.22 1.35
C LYS A 28 8.57 -1.23 0.53
N SER A 29 8.75 -2.23 -0.33
CA SER A 29 9.96 -2.33 -1.18
C SER A 29 10.11 -1.13 -2.11
N LEU A 30 9.01 -0.60 -2.65
CA LEU A 30 9.03 0.63 -3.45
C LEU A 30 9.48 1.85 -2.63
N GLY A 31 9.03 1.96 -1.37
CA GLY A 31 9.48 3.00 -0.45
C GLY A 31 10.98 2.88 -0.13
N GLU A 32 11.49 1.66 0.07
CA GLU A 32 12.92 1.38 0.25
C GLU A 32 13.75 1.74 -0.99
N GLU A 33 13.20 1.53 -2.19
CA GLU A 33 13.76 1.98 -3.47
C GLU A 33 13.63 3.51 -3.69
N GLY A 34 12.92 4.23 -2.81
CA GLY A 34 12.78 5.68 -2.83
C GLY A 34 11.62 6.20 -3.67
N PHE A 35 10.71 5.33 -4.13
CA PHE A 35 9.47 5.73 -4.79
C PHE A 35 8.40 6.13 -3.77
N GLY A 36 7.56 7.11 -4.12
CA GLY A 36 6.23 7.18 -3.54
C GLY A 36 5.35 6.08 -4.15
N ALA A 37 4.52 5.41 -3.36
CA ALA A 37 3.59 4.41 -3.90
C ALA A 37 2.29 4.33 -3.10
N THR A 38 1.17 4.10 -3.79
CA THR A 38 -0.14 3.84 -3.18
C THR A 38 -0.97 2.89 -4.04
N GLY A 39 -1.95 2.24 -3.45
CA GLY A 39 -2.87 1.37 -4.17
C GLY A 39 -3.95 0.78 -3.29
N THR A 40 -4.95 0.20 -3.92
CA THR A 40 -6.03 -0.52 -3.23
C THR A 40 -5.63 -1.97 -3.02
N ILE A 41 -5.78 -2.54 -1.82
CA ILE A 41 -5.45 -3.95 -1.55
C ILE A 41 -6.74 -4.74 -1.31
N ARG A 42 -6.83 -5.93 -1.88
CA ARG A 42 -7.95 -6.84 -1.57
C ARG A 42 -7.80 -7.38 -0.16
N GLU A 43 -8.90 -7.44 0.60
CA GLU A 43 -8.94 -7.93 1.98
C GLU A 43 -8.25 -9.30 2.13
N ASN A 44 -8.52 -10.23 1.21
CA ASN A 44 -7.95 -11.58 1.22
C ASN A 44 -6.44 -11.68 0.93
N ARG A 45 -5.73 -10.54 0.82
CA ARG A 45 -4.28 -10.45 0.61
C ARG A 45 -3.57 -9.75 1.77
N ILE A 46 -4.31 -9.34 2.80
CA ILE A 46 -3.76 -8.74 4.02
C ILE A 46 -3.43 -9.90 4.96
N ASN A 47 -2.16 -10.06 5.35
CA ASN A 47 -1.77 -11.05 6.34
C ASN A 47 -2.15 -10.58 7.77
N HIS A 48 -2.43 -11.54 8.66
CA HIS A 48 -2.81 -11.31 10.06
C HIS A 48 -1.82 -10.47 10.90
N GLU A 49 -0.58 -10.28 10.43
CA GLU A 49 0.41 -9.43 11.11
C GLU A 49 0.08 -7.93 11.04
N TYR A 50 -0.79 -7.52 10.11
CA TYR A 50 -1.17 -6.13 9.97
C TYR A 50 -2.41 -5.83 10.81
N PRO A 51 -2.42 -4.75 11.63
CA PRO A 51 -3.57 -4.35 12.46
C PRO A 51 -4.82 -3.91 11.67
N LEU A 52 -4.82 -4.14 10.35
CA LEU A 52 -5.86 -3.76 9.42
C LEU A 52 -7.06 -4.72 9.44
N GLU A 53 -6.87 -6.01 9.74
CA GLU A 53 -7.95 -7.00 9.62
C GLU A 53 -9.20 -6.67 10.44
N GLU A 54 -9.05 -6.22 11.69
CA GLU A 54 -10.20 -5.93 12.54
C GLU A 54 -10.92 -4.64 12.10
N SER A 55 -10.18 -3.71 11.47
CA SER A 55 -10.69 -2.43 10.97
C SER A 55 -11.45 -2.52 9.65
N MET A 56 -11.25 -3.59 8.87
CA MET A 56 -11.82 -3.75 7.52
C MET A 56 -13.25 -4.29 7.51
N ARG A 57 -13.82 -4.63 8.68
CA ARG A 57 -15.21 -5.05 8.79
C ARG A 57 -16.16 -3.93 8.35
N LYS A 58 -17.31 -4.32 7.79
CA LYS A 58 -18.33 -3.36 7.35
C LYS A 58 -18.80 -2.49 8.52
N LYS A 59 -18.62 -1.18 8.38
CA LYS A 59 -19.09 -0.13 9.30
C LYS A 59 -20.23 0.68 8.67
N GLU A 60 -20.71 1.69 9.38
CA GLU A 60 -21.71 2.63 8.87
C GLU A 60 -21.23 3.27 7.55
N SER A 61 -22.15 3.49 6.62
CA SER A 61 -21.80 4.10 5.32
C SER A 61 -21.31 5.52 5.51
N GLY A 62 -20.19 5.87 4.86
CA GLY A 62 -19.54 7.18 5.01
C GLY A 62 -18.45 7.22 6.09
N LEU A 63 -18.24 6.12 6.83
CA LEU A 63 -17.16 6.01 7.80
C LEU A 63 -15.86 5.51 7.14
N SER A 64 -14.72 6.11 7.54
CA SER A 64 -13.37 5.68 7.16
C SER A 64 -12.45 5.66 8.38
N ASP A 65 -11.55 4.69 8.46
CA ASP A 65 -10.52 4.61 9.50
C ASP A 65 -9.12 4.65 8.88
N CYS A 66 -8.12 5.01 9.69
CA CYS A 66 -6.72 4.96 9.31
C CYS A 66 -5.86 4.56 10.52
N ILE A 67 -4.80 3.80 10.26
CA ILE A 67 -3.80 3.45 11.27
C ILE A 67 -2.61 4.39 11.06
N LEU A 68 -2.28 5.15 12.10
CA LEU A 68 -1.08 5.98 12.12
C LEU A 68 0.03 5.20 12.81
N PRO A 69 1.29 5.29 12.34
CA PRO A 69 2.42 4.75 13.08
C PRO A 69 2.48 5.41 14.47
N GLU A 70 2.76 4.62 15.51
CA GLU A 70 3.12 5.16 16.82
C GLU A 70 4.43 5.96 16.68
N LEU A 71 4.43 7.21 17.20
CA LEU A 71 5.55 8.15 17.15
C LEU A 71 6.70 7.74 18.08
#